data_AF-A0A968D6H8-F1
#
_entry.id   AF-A0A968D6H8-F1
#
_cell.length_a   1.000
_cell.length_b   1.000
_cell.length_c   1.000
_cell.angle_alpha   90.00
_cell.angle_beta   90.00
_cell.angle_gamma   90.00
#
_symmetry.space_group_name_H-M   'P 1'
#
loop_
_entity.id
_entity.type
_entity.pdbx_description
1 polymer ?
#
loop_
_entity_poly.entity_id
_entity_poly.type
_entity_poly.pdbx_seq_one_letter_code
_entity_poly.pdbx_strand_id
1 'polypeptide(L)'
;HGAAPVTYGGYSESIVVDEKFVLKVPDNLDPAGVAPLLCAGITTYSPIRRWGDIKGKKVGIVGLGGLGHMGVKFAKAFGAHVAVFTTSPSKKEDALRLGADEVIISTDAAQMKQNTGSFDFILDTISADHDINAYLGMLALDGNLTLVGAPEKPLQVSAFALLFGRKSLSGSLIGGIRETQEMLDFCGEHDITSDVEVIPIQKINEAYERLIKSDVKYRFSIDMVSLQKE
;
A
#
# COMPACT_ATOMS: atom_id res chain seq x y z
N HIS A 1 -21.25 25.06 0.87
CA HIS A 1 -21.30 23.60 0.97
C HIS A 1 -21.68 23.24 2.41
N GLY A 2 -22.96 22.95 2.64
CA GLY A 2 -23.44 22.56 3.97
C GLY A 2 -22.77 21.25 4.38
N ALA A 3 -22.21 21.22 5.59
CA ALA A 3 -21.56 20.03 6.11
C ALA A 3 -22.57 18.89 6.11
N ALA A 4 -22.30 17.84 5.32
CA ALA A 4 -23.02 16.58 5.46
C ALA A 4 -22.92 16.13 6.93
N PRO A 5 -23.97 15.53 7.50
CA PRO A 5 -23.93 15.03 8.87
C PRO A 5 -22.76 14.05 9.06
N VAL A 6 -22.19 14.05 10.26
CA VAL A 6 -21.08 13.15 10.62
C VAL A 6 -21.51 11.70 10.41
N THR A 7 -20.71 10.93 9.69
CA THR A 7 -20.92 9.48 9.52
C THR A 7 -20.10 8.73 10.57
N TYR A 8 -20.73 7.83 11.31
CA TYR A 8 -20.05 6.95 12.27
C TYR A 8 -19.66 5.63 11.59
N GLY A 9 -18.43 5.18 11.81
CA GLY A 9 -17.83 4.06 11.09
C GLY A 9 -18.09 2.67 11.69
N GLY A 10 -17.34 1.69 11.20
CA GLY A 10 -17.52 0.26 11.51
C GLY A 10 -17.05 -0.21 12.88
N TYR A 11 -16.56 0.67 13.76
CA TYR A 11 -16.29 0.31 15.17
C TYR A 11 -17.61 0.37 15.95
N SER A 12 -18.55 -0.49 15.55
CA SER A 12 -19.95 -0.51 15.98
C SER A 12 -20.52 -1.93 15.79
N GLU A 13 -21.61 -2.25 16.48
CA GLU A 13 -22.27 -3.57 16.33
C GLU A 13 -22.92 -3.76 14.96
N SER A 14 -23.37 -2.66 14.34
CA SER A 14 -23.99 -2.68 13.01
C SER A 14 -23.85 -1.33 12.32
N ILE A 15 -23.88 -1.34 10.99
CA ILE A 15 -23.90 -0.15 10.13
C ILE A 15 -25.01 -0.31 9.08
N VAL A 16 -25.54 0.81 8.60
CA VAL A 16 -26.48 0.86 7.48
C VAL A 16 -25.82 1.63 6.34
N VAL A 17 -25.78 1.02 5.15
CA VAL A 17 -25.05 1.54 3.99
C VAL A 17 -25.97 1.46 2.77
N ASP A 18 -25.85 2.41 1.85
CA ASP A 18 -26.48 2.31 0.53
C ASP A 18 -25.88 1.12 -0.24
N GLU A 19 -26.75 0.33 -0.87
CA GLU A 19 -26.36 -0.93 -1.55
C GLU A 19 -25.26 -0.74 -2.60
N LYS A 20 -25.17 0.44 -3.22
CA LYS A 20 -24.15 0.76 -4.24
C LYS A 20 -22.75 0.88 -3.67
N PHE A 21 -22.61 0.91 -2.35
CA PHE A 21 -21.32 0.99 -1.64
C PHE A 21 -21.00 -0.31 -0.88
N VAL A 22 -21.82 -1.35 -1.06
CA VAL A 22 -21.59 -2.68 -0.49
C VAL A 22 -20.85 -3.55 -1.51
N LEU A 23 -19.86 -4.29 -1.04
CA LEU A 23 -19.01 -5.16 -1.84
C LEU A 23 -19.21 -6.61 -1.43
N LYS A 24 -18.98 -7.54 -2.36
CA LYS A 24 -19.02 -8.98 -2.09
C LYS A 24 -17.60 -9.46 -1.73
N VAL A 25 -17.46 -10.04 -0.55
CA VAL A 25 -16.21 -10.65 -0.08
C VAL A 25 -16.08 -12.07 -0.68
N PRO A 26 -14.90 -12.47 -1.18
CA PRO A 26 -14.66 -13.84 -1.62
C PRO A 26 -14.75 -14.84 -0.45
N ASP A 27 -15.54 -15.90 -0.62
CA ASP A 27 -15.82 -16.88 0.45
C ASP A 27 -14.60 -17.73 0.83
N ASN A 28 -13.56 -17.76 -0.02
CA ASN A 28 -12.33 -18.53 0.22
C ASN A 28 -11.28 -17.80 1.06
N LEU A 29 -11.47 -16.51 1.36
CA LEU A 29 -10.49 -15.70 2.08
C LEU A 29 -10.91 -15.47 3.54
N ASP A 30 -9.93 -15.43 4.45
CA ASP A 30 -10.17 -15.04 5.84
C ASP A 30 -10.66 -13.57 5.91
N PRO A 31 -11.87 -13.31 6.43
CA PRO A 31 -12.42 -11.96 6.55
C PRO A 31 -11.50 -10.99 7.30
N ALA A 32 -10.74 -11.47 8.29
CA ALA A 32 -9.82 -10.64 9.05
C ALA A 32 -8.73 -10.03 8.16
N GLY A 33 -8.21 -10.82 7.21
CA GLY A 33 -7.23 -10.40 6.20
C GLY A 33 -7.84 -9.65 5.01
N VAL A 34 -9.14 -9.80 4.76
CA VAL A 34 -9.87 -9.05 3.73
C VAL A 34 -10.19 -7.63 4.18
N ALA A 35 -10.50 -7.40 5.45
CA ALA A 35 -10.93 -6.09 5.93
C ALA A 35 -9.97 -4.94 5.53
N PRO A 36 -8.63 -5.08 5.62
CA PRO A 36 -7.73 -4.02 5.17
C PRO A 36 -7.63 -3.88 3.64
N LEU A 37 -8.06 -4.87 2.84
CA LEU A 37 -8.08 -4.77 1.37
C LEU A 37 -8.99 -3.62 0.89
N LEU A 38 -10.07 -3.34 1.63
CA LEU A 38 -11.02 -2.26 1.34
C LEU A 38 -10.42 -0.85 1.48
N CYS A 39 -9.21 -0.76 2.04
CA CYS A 39 -8.44 0.48 2.16
C CYS A 39 -7.05 0.29 1.54
N ALA A 40 -6.15 -0.44 2.23
CA ALA A 40 -4.78 -0.71 1.78
C ALA A 40 -4.74 -1.39 0.41
N GLY A 41 -5.64 -2.36 0.21
CA GLY A 41 -5.68 -3.18 -0.98
C GLY A 41 -5.97 -2.31 -2.19
N ILE A 42 -7.15 -1.69 -2.21
CA ILE A 42 -7.55 -0.86 -3.34
C ILE A 42 -6.64 0.35 -3.58
N THR A 43 -6.14 0.99 -2.51
CA THR A 43 -5.19 2.12 -2.63
C THR A 43 -3.92 1.73 -3.39
N THR A 44 -3.45 0.50 -3.25
CA THR A 44 -2.23 0.03 -3.92
C THR A 44 -2.52 -0.67 -5.24
N TYR A 45 -3.62 -1.40 -5.34
CA TYR A 45 -4.08 -2.07 -6.56
C TYR A 45 -4.37 -1.07 -7.69
N SER A 46 -5.18 -0.03 -7.39
CA SER A 46 -5.65 0.93 -8.39
C SER A 46 -4.53 1.62 -9.18
N PRO A 47 -3.51 2.26 -8.55
CA PRO A 47 -2.44 2.90 -9.31
C PRO A 47 -1.56 1.92 -10.09
N ILE A 48 -1.30 0.73 -9.55
CA ILE A 48 -0.55 -0.31 -10.26
C ILE A 48 -1.31 -0.72 -11.53
N ARG A 49 -2.62 -0.99 -11.39
CA ARG A 49 -3.47 -1.40 -12.50
C ARG A 49 -3.62 -0.31 -13.55
N ARG A 50 -3.74 0.95 -13.11
CA ARG A 50 -3.92 2.12 -13.98
C ARG A 50 -2.66 2.48 -14.76
N TRP A 51 -1.47 2.21 -14.23
CA TRP A 51 -0.23 2.45 -14.97
C TRP A 51 -0.09 1.52 -16.17
N GLY A 52 -0.61 0.29 -16.08
CA GLY A 52 -0.77 -0.62 -17.21
C GLY A 52 -0.24 -2.04 -16.94
N ASP A 53 0.14 -2.74 -18.00
CA ASP A 53 0.75 -4.07 -17.88
C ASP A 53 2.17 -3.97 -17.31
N ILE A 54 2.35 -4.51 -16.11
CA ILE A 54 3.63 -4.49 -15.39
C ILE A 54 4.38 -5.82 -15.47
N LYS A 55 3.87 -6.78 -16.25
CA LYS A 55 4.50 -8.09 -16.38
C LYS A 55 5.92 -7.98 -16.92
N GLY A 56 6.88 -8.53 -16.18
CA GLY A 56 8.31 -8.46 -16.50
C GLY A 56 8.94 -7.08 -16.31
N LYS A 57 8.21 -6.08 -15.82
CA LYS A 57 8.73 -4.74 -15.51
C LYS A 57 9.38 -4.70 -14.13
N LYS A 58 10.33 -3.78 -13.93
CA LYS A 58 10.93 -3.56 -12.61
C LYS A 58 10.10 -2.54 -11.83
N VAL A 59 9.45 -3.00 -10.77
CA VAL A 59 8.55 -2.20 -9.93
C VAL A 59 9.18 -1.96 -8.56
N GLY A 60 9.22 -0.70 -8.14
CA GLY A 60 9.71 -0.29 -6.84
C GLY A 60 8.55 -0.07 -5.87
N ILE A 61 8.59 -0.67 -4.68
CA ILE A 61 7.68 -0.36 -3.58
C ILE A 61 8.48 0.38 -2.51
N VAL A 62 8.14 1.65 -2.28
CA VAL A 62 8.87 2.50 -1.33
C VAL A 62 8.14 2.48 0.01
N GLY A 63 8.84 1.95 1.02
CA GLY A 63 8.28 1.68 2.35
C GLY A 63 7.66 0.28 2.45
N LEU A 64 7.90 -0.39 3.58
CA LEU A 64 7.30 -1.69 3.90
C LEU A 64 6.50 -1.60 5.20
N GLY A 65 5.21 -1.28 5.04
CA GLY A 65 4.23 -1.12 6.11
C GLY A 65 2.84 -1.55 5.64
N GLY A 66 1.78 -0.96 6.20
CA GLY A 66 0.40 -1.34 5.92
C GLY A 66 -0.04 -1.20 4.45
N LEU A 67 0.51 -0.26 3.67
CA LEU A 67 0.28 -0.16 2.22
C LEU A 67 1.35 -0.94 1.45
N GLY A 68 2.63 -0.72 1.79
CA GLY A 68 3.76 -1.35 1.10
C GLY A 68 3.65 -2.87 0.97
N HIS A 69 3.23 -3.59 2.02
CA HIS A 69 3.10 -5.04 1.92
C HIS A 69 2.05 -5.49 0.89
N MET A 70 0.95 -4.74 0.74
CA MET A 70 -0.05 -5.00 -0.31
C MET A 70 0.48 -4.63 -1.69
N GLY A 71 1.22 -3.51 -1.80
CA GLY A 71 1.89 -3.13 -3.04
C GLY A 71 2.85 -4.22 -3.55
N VAL A 72 3.60 -4.86 -2.66
CA VAL A 72 4.47 -6.00 -2.99
C VAL A 72 3.64 -7.19 -3.50
N LYS A 73 2.61 -7.61 -2.75
CA LYS A 73 1.76 -8.75 -3.13
C LYS A 73 1.11 -8.55 -4.49
N PHE A 74 0.53 -7.36 -4.76
CA PHE A 74 -0.09 -7.08 -6.05
C PHE A 74 0.91 -6.99 -7.18
N ALA A 75 2.01 -6.24 -7.01
CA ALA A 75 3.03 -6.15 -8.06
C ALA A 75 3.58 -7.53 -8.43
N LYS A 76 3.75 -8.41 -7.43
CA LYS A 76 4.19 -9.79 -7.66
C LYS A 76 3.13 -10.62 -8.39
N ALA A 77 1.87 -10.53 -7.97
CA ALA A 77 0.76 -11.24 -8.60
C ALA A 77 0.53 -10.81 -10.06
N PHE A 78 0.78 -9.54 -10.38
CA PHE A 78 0.78 -9.02 -11.76
C PHE A 78 2.02 -9.41 -12.58
N GLY A 79 2.98 -10.13 -11.98
CA GLY A 79 4.15 -10.67 -12.68
C GLY A 79 5.29 -9.67 -12.88
N ALA A 80 5.35 -8.59 -12.10
CA ALA A 80 6.52 -7.71 -12.09
C ALA A 80 7.71 -8.35 -11.35
N HIS A 81 8.89 -7.81 -11.63
CA HIS A 81 10.07 -7.98 -10.79
C HIS A 81 10.05 -6.88 -9.71
N VAL A 82 9.87 -7.28 -8.44
CA VAL A 82 9.54 -6.34 -7.37
C VAL A 82 10.77 -6.04 -6.52
N ALA A 83 11.14 -4.77 -6.40
CA ALA A 83 12.13 -4.32 -5.42
C ALA A 83 11.47 -3.48 -4.33
N VAL A 84 11.82 -3.75 -3.07
CA VAL A 84 11.36 -2.96 -1.93
C VAL A 84 12.47 -2.00 -1.51
N PHE A 85 12.15 -0.70 -1.43
CA PHE A 85 13.00 0.28 -0.78
C PHE A 85 12.65 0.38 0.70
N THR A 86 13.65 0.22 1.57
CA THR A 86 13.46 0.35 3.01
C THR A 86 14.68 0.98 3.68
N THR A 87 14.47 1.71 4.77
CA THR A 87 15.55 2.20 5.63
C THR A 87 16.01 1.14 6.64
N SER A 88 15.28 0.02 6.76
CA SER A 88 15.45 -0.97 7.81
C SER A 88 15.95 -2.31 7.24
N PRO A 89 17.24 -2.66 7.40
CA PRO A 89 17.76 -3.96 6.95
C PRO A 89 17.03 -5.16 7.53
N SER A 90 16.50 -5.04 8.74
CA SER A 90 15.69 -6.07 9.41
C SER A 90 14.39 -6.42 8.69
N LYS A 91 13.92 -5.58 7.75
CA LYS A 91 12.71 -5.85 6.95
C LYS A 91 12.99 -6.70 5.70
N LYS A 92 14.25 -7.08 5.44
CA LYS A 92 14.65 -7.81 4.23
C LYS A 92 13.95 -9.16 4.10
N GLU A 93 14.04 -10.00 5.12
CA GLU A 93 13.45 -11.35 5.10
C GLU A 93 11.93 -11.29 4.92
N ASP A 94 11.30 -10.30 5.56
CA ASP A 94 9.86 -10.08 5.48
C ASP A 94 9.42 -9.62 4.09
N ALA A 95 10.17 -8.71 3.47
CA ALA A 95 9.93 -8.28 2.09
C ALA A 95 10.01 -9.48 1.11
N LEU A 96 11.02 -10.33 1.27
CA LEU A 96 11.18 -11.54 0.43
C LEU A 96 10.03 -12.53 0.67
N ARG A 97 9.63 -12.75 1.93
CA ARG A 97 8.46 -13.59 2.27
C ARG A 97 7.17 -13.09 1.62
N LEU A 98 6.99 -11.76 1.51
CA LEU A 98 5.84 -11.15 0.86
C LEU A 98 5.87 -11.24 -0.67
N GLY A 99 6.99 -11.64 -1.27
CA GLY A 99 7.14 -11.81 -2.72
C GLY A 99 8.03 -10.79 -3.41
N ALA A 100 8.77 -9.95 -2.66
CA ALA A 100 9.81 -9.11 -3.27
C ALA A 100 10.94 -9.97 -3.84
N ASP A 101 11.46 -9.56 -4.99
CA ASP A 101 12.63 -10.15 -5.64
C ASP A 101 13.93 -9.49 -5.17
N GLU A 102 13.87 -8.19 -4.83
CA GLU A 102 15.00 -7.40 -4.36
C GLU A 102 14.62 -6.54 -3.13
N VAL A 103 15.62 -6.24 -2.30
CA VAL A 103 15.49 -5.29 -1.20
C VAL A 103 16.65 -4.30 -1.28
N ILE A 104 16.31 -3.02 -1.35
CA ILE A 104 17.25 -1.92 -1.50
C ILE A 104 17.21 -1.09 -0.21
N ILE A 105 18.36 -0.97 0.45
CA ILE A 105 18.48 -0.13 1.63
C ILE A 105 18.62 1.33 1.19
N SER A 106 17.57 2.14 1.36
CA SER A 106 17.52 3.50 0.80
C SER A 106 18.49 4.48 1.46
N THR A 107 19.01 4.14 2.64
CA THR A 107 20.09 4.88 3.31
C THR A 107 21.50 4.47 2.85
N ASP A 108 21.62 3.40 2.05
CA ASP A 108 22.88 2.96 1.45
C ASP A 108 23.04 3.61 0.07
N ALA A 109 23.93 4.60 0.00
CA ALA A 109 24.20 5.35 -1.22
C ALA A 109 24.73 4.47 -2.37
N ALA A 110 25.45 3.38 -2.08
CA ALA A 110 25.96 2.49 -3.11
C ALA A 110 24.82 1.67 -3.74
N GLN A 111 23.91 1.15 -2.91
CA GLN A 111 22.74 0.42 -3.38
C GLN A 111 21.78 1.31 -4.19
N MET A 112 21.54 2.54 -3.72
CA MET A 112 20.74 3.52 -4.48
C MET A 112 21.41 3.86 -5.81
N LYS A 113 22.73 4.12 -5.82
CA LYS A 113 23.46 4.43 -7.05
C LYS A 113 23.39 3.29 -8.06
N GLN A 114 23.54 2.04 -7.64
CA GLN A 114 23.47 0.86 -8.51
C GLN A 114 22.11 0.71 -9.21
N ASN A 115 21.04 1.23 -8.61
CA ASN A 115 19.67 1.10 -9.08
C ASN A 115 19.12 2.34 -9.81
N THR A 116 19.96 3.35 -10.02
CA THR A 116 19.58 4.58 -10.74
C THR A 116 19.05 4.26 -12.13
N GLY A 117 17.91 4.85 -12.49
CA GLY A 117 17.38 4.73 -13.85
C GLY A 117 16.89 3.34 -14.25
N SER A 118 16.57 2.47 -13.29
CA SER A 118 16.28 1.05 -13.56
C SER A 118 14.82 0.62 -13.34
N PHE A 119 13.94 1.52 -12.87
CA PHE A 119 12.56 1.20 -12.53
C PHE A 119 11.57 1.74 -13.55
N ASP A 120 10.66 0.90 -14.05
CA ASP A 120 9.57 1.36 -14.92
C ASP A 120 8.47 2.07 -14.11
N PHE A 121 8.19 1.57 -12.90
CA PHE A 121 7.15 2.10 -12.01
C PHE A 121 7.59 2.06 -10.55
N ILE A 122 7.22 3.09 -9.79
CA ILE A 122 7.43 3.16 -8.35
C ILE A 122 6.11 3.50 -7.65
N LEU A 123 5.71 2.70 -6.68
CA LEU A 123 4.62 3.01 -5.76
C LEU A 123 5.21 3.50 -4.44
N ASP A 124 4.93 4.76 -4.10
CA ASP A 124 5.42 5.37 -2.87
C ASP A 124 4.36 5.37 -1.78
N THR A 125 4.65 4.61 -0.72
CA THR A 125 3.73 4.36 0.40
C THR A 125 4.15 5.07 1.69
N ILE A 126 5.17 5.93 1.66
CA ILE A 126 5.70 6.59 2.85
C ILE A 126 4.77 7.74 3.28
N SER A 127 4.30 7.70 4.53
CA SER A 127 3.52 8.77 5.17
C SER A 127 4.37 9.77 5.97
N ALA A 128 5.68 9.57 6.04
CA ALA A 128 6.63 10.46 6.71
C ALA A 128 7.38 11.36 5.72
N ASP A 129 8.04 12.40 6.23
CA ASP A 129 8.93 13.26 5.45
C ASP A 129 10.07 12.45 4.81
N HIS A 130 10.29 12.62 3.51
CA HIS A 130 11.33 11.92 2.75
C HIS A 130 11.70 12.67 1.46
N ASP A 131 12.91 12.43 0.94
CA ASP A 131 13.34 13.01 -0.34
C ASP A 131 12.78 12.21 -1.53
N ILE A 132 11.69 12.71 -2.10
CA ILE A 132 11.06 12.14 -3.30
C ILE A 132 12.02 12.11 -4.52
N ASN A 133 12.98 13.04 -4.60
CA ASN A 133 13.88 13.14 -5.75
C ASN A 133 14.84 11.95 -5.84
N ALA A 134 15.20 11.36 -4.70
CA ALA A 134 15.98 10.12 -4.66
C ALA A 134 15.27 8.98 -5.42
N TYR A 135 13.95 8.85 -5.25
CA TYR A 135 13.14 7.82 -5.92
C TYR A 135 12.79 8.19 -7.36
N LEU A 136 12.57 9.47 -7.67
CA LEU A 136 12.47 9.93 -9.07
C LEU A 136 13.77 9.62 -9.84
N GLY A 137 14.93 9.70 -9.19
CA GLY A 137 16.21 9.29 -9.75
C GLY A 137 16.28 7.80 -10.13
N MET A 138 15.51 6.94 -9.46
CA MET A 138 15.49 5.50 -9.71
C MET A 138 14.67 5.13 -10.96
N LEU A 139 13.76 5.99 -11.40
CA LEU A 139 12.95 5.74 -12.60
C LEU A 139 13.79 5.72 -13.88
N ALA A 140 13.51 4.74 -14.75
CA ALA A 140 13.99 4.65 -16.12
C ALA A 140 13.31 5.70 -17.02
N LEU A 141 13.66 5.68 -18.31
CA LEU A 141 12.99 6.50 -19.34
C LEU A 141 11.48 6.19 -19.35
N ASP A 142 10.67 7.24 -19.37
CA ASP A 142 9.20 7.19 -19.35
C ASP A 142 8.61 6.54 -18.08
N GLY A 143 9.42 6.34 -17.05
CA GLY A 143 8.98 5.76 -15.78
C GLY A 143 8.04 6.69 -15.01
N ASN A 144 7.21 6.10 -14.14
CA ASN A 144 6.26 6.83 -13.30
C ASN A 144 6.40 6.48 -11.83
N LEU A 145 6.42 7.50 -10.97
CA LEU A 145 6.23 7.37 -9.53
C LEU A 145 4.82 7.78 -9.16
N THR A 146 4.08 6.92 -8.47
CA THR A 146 2.75 7.24 -7.92
C THR A 146 2.80 7.31 -6.40
N LEU A 147 2.39 8.46 -5.87
CA LEU A 147 2.21 8.71 -4.45
C LEU A 147 0.87 8.13 -3.98
N VAL A 148 0.93 7.29 -2.95
CA VAL A 148 -0.23 6.89 -2.12
C VAL A 148 0.02 7.14 -0.63
N GLY A 149 1.26 7.44 -0.25
CA GLY A 149 1.61 8.00 1.05
C GLY A 149 1.22 9.48 1.16
N ALA A 150 0.89 9.91 2.38
CA ALA A 150 0.44 11.27 2.67
C ALA A 150 1.28 11.91 3.80
N PRO A 151 2.48 12.44 3.48
CA PRO A 151 3.27 13.19 4.44
C PRO A 151 2.61 14.51 4.85
N GLU A 152 2.81 14.92 6.10
CA GLU A 152 2.27 16.18 6.63
C GLU A 152 2.84 17.41 5.92
N LYS A 153 4.10 17.33 5.48
CA LYS A 153 4.81 18.40 4.79
C LYS A 153 4.75 18.20 3.27
N PRO A 154 4.60 19.28 2.49
CA PRO A 154 4.73 19.20 1.04
C PRO A 154 6.11 18.67 0.61
N LEU A 155 6.11 17.74 -0.35
CA LEU A 155 7.34 17.21 -0.95
C LEU A 155 7.94 18.21 -1.94
N GLN A 156 9.24 18.44 -1.86
CA GLN A 156 9.95 19.34 -2.78
C GLN A 156 10.38 18.58 -4.04
N VAL A 157 9.70 18.81 -5.15
CA VAL A 157 9.96 18.13 -6.43
C VAL A 157 10.89 18.99 -7.30
N SER A 158 12.04 18.43 -7.70
CA SER A 158 12.95 19.05 -8.66
C SER A 158 12.41 18.89 -10.07
N ALA A 159 12.24 20.00 -10.80
CA ALA A 159 11.83 19.96 -12.21
C ALA A 159 12.82 19.14 -13.07
N PHE A 160 14.12 19.24 -12.79
CA PHE A 160 15.13 18.46 -13.51
C PHE A 160 15.02 16.96 -13.25
N ALA A 161 14.53 16.54 -12.07
CA ALA A 161 14.28 15.13 -11.79
C ALA A 161 13.17 14.54 -12.66
N LEU A 162 12.27 15.37 -13.22
CA LEU A 162 11.22 14.94 -14.15
C LEU A 162 11.63 15.11 -15.62
N LEU A 163 12.26 16.24 -15.95
CA LEU A 163 12.68 16.57 -17.32
C LEU A 163 13.63 15.51 -17.90
N PHE A 164 14.63 15.10 -17.12
CA PHE A 164 15.56 14.05 -17.54
C PHE A 164 14.89 12.67 -17.47
N GLY A 165 14.74 12.03 -18.63
CA GLY A 165 14.08 10.72 -18.73
C GLY A 165 12.55 10.78 -18.87
N ARG A 166 11.97 11.97 -19.11
CA ARG A 166 10.51 12.16 -19.33
C ARG A 166 9.65 11.48 -18.27
N LYS A 167 10.07 11.61 -17.02
CA LYS A 167 9.47 10.90 -15.89
C LYS A 167 8.17 11.55 -15.48
N SER A 168 7.27 10.74 -14.95
CA SER A 168 5.98 11.19 -14.45
C SER A 168 5.90 11.05 -12.93
N LEU A 169 5.21 12.02 -12.32
CA LEU A 169 4.81 11.99 -10.92
C LEU A 169 3.28 12.09 -10.88
N SER A 170 2.64 11.15 -10.19
CA SER A 170 1.18 11.09 -10.06
C SER A 170 0.77 10.78 -8.62
N GLY A 171 -0.50 11.00 -8.30
CA GLY A 171 -1.10 10.63 -7.03
C GLY A 171 -2.28 9.69 -7.24
N SER A 172 -2.53 8.81 -6.27
CA SER A 172 -3.74 8.00 -6.16
C SER A 172 -4.16 7.89 -4.69
N LEU A 173 -5.43 7.65 -4.43
CA LEU A 173 -5.97 7.55 -3.07
C LEU A 173 -6.68 6.21 -2.86
N ILE A 174 -7.95 6.14 -3.22
CA ILE A 174 -8.81 4.94 -3.17
C ILE A 174 -9.32 4.70 -4.59
N GLY A 175 -9.79 3.50 -4.89
CA GLY A 175 -10.43 3.15 -6.16
C GLY A 175 -11.95 3.33 -6.13
N GLY A 176 -12.57 3.30 -7.30
CA GLY A 176 -14.03 3.31 -7.39
C GLY A 176 -14.64 1.99 -6.91
N ILE A 177 -15.92 1.96 -6.52
CA ILE A 177 -16.58 0.72 -6.03
C ILE A 177 -16.41 -0.46 -6.99
N ARG A 178 -16.57 -0.24 -8.30
CA ARG A 178 -16.37 -1.29 -9.31
C ARG A 178 -14.94 -1.84 -9.29
N GLU A 179 -13.95 -0.96 -9.24
CA GLU A 179 -12.54 -1.32 -9.19
C GLU A 179 -12.19 -2.03 -7.87
N THR A 180 -12.83 -1.65 -6.76
CA THR A 180 -12.69 -2.35 -5.48
C THR A 180 -13.26 -3.77 -5.55
N GLN A 181 -14.39 -3.98 -6.24
CA GLN A 181 -14.91 -5.34 -6.47
C GLN A 181 -13.96 -6.17 -7.34
N GLU A 182 -13.45 -5.60 -8.44
CA GLU A 182 -12.45 -6.26 -9.29
C GLU A 182 -11.19 -6.64 -8.50
N MET A 183 -10.75 -5.77 -7.58
CA MET A 183 -9.63 -6.06 -6.68
C MET A 183 -9.95 -7.21 -5.71
N LEU A 184 -11.15 -7.26 -5.13
CA LEU A 184 -11.56 -8.36 -4.26
C LEU A 184 -11.64 -9.68 -5.01
N ASP A 185 -12.22 -9.67 -6.21
CA ASP A 185 -12.32 -10.85 -7.06
C ASP A 185 -10.92 -11.37 -7.42
N PHE A 186 -10.01 -10.47 -7.83
CA PHE A 186 -8.60 -10.79 -8.07
C PHE A 186 -7.92 -11.37 -6.82
N CYS A 187 -8.17 -10.80 -5.63
CA CYS A 187 -7.63 -11.35 -4.39
C CYS A 187 -8.14 -12.77 -4.12
N GLY A 188 -9.42 -13.04 -4.42
CA GLY A 188 -10.02 -14.37 -4.30
C GLY A 188 -9.38 -15.38 -5.25
N GLU A 189 -9.10 -15.00 -6.49
CA GLU A 189 -8.46 -15.87 -7.50
C GLU A 189 -6.99 -16.18 -7.19
N HIS A 190 -6.30 -15.28 -6.47
CA HIS A 190 -4.87 -15.36 -6.22
C HIS A 190 -4.49 -15.64 -4.75
N ASP A 191 -5.47 -15.94 -3.90
CA ASP A 191 -5.31 -16.16 -2.46
C ASP A 191 -4.55 -15.01 -1.75
N ILE A 192 -4.88 -13.76 -2.11
CA ILE A 192 -4.24 -12.55 -1.56
C ILE A 192 -5.07 -12.00 -0.41
N THR A 193 -4.47 -11.95 0.78
CA THR A 193 -5.00 -11.24 1.95
C THR A 193 -3.96 -10.27 2.50
N SER A 194 -4.39 -9.32 3.35
CA SER A 194 -3.45 -8.56 4.18
C SER A 194 -2.91 -9.41 5.32
N ASP A 195 -1.65 -9.20 5.68
CA ASP A 195 -1.07 -9.79 6.90
C ASP A 195 -1.56 -8.97 8.09
N VAL A 196 -2.36 -9.60 8.95
CA VAL A 196 -3.05 -8.93 10.05
C VAL A 196 -2.69 -9.49 11.42
N GLU A 197 -2.65 -8.61 12.42
CA GLU A 197 -2.80 -8.97 13.81
C GLU A 197 -4.25 -8.71 14.23
N VAL A 198 -4.96 -9.78 14.58
CA VAL A 198 -6.34 -9.67 15.05
C VAL A 198 -6.35 -9.28 16.52
N ILE A 199 -7.03 -8.19 16.85
CA ILE A 199 -7.16 -7.68 18.21
C ILE A 199 -8.62 -7.67 18.67
N PRO A 200 -8.89 -7.90 19.96
CA PRO A 200 -10.20 -7.57 20.52
C PRO A 200 -10.34 -6.04 20.65
N ILE A 201 -11.56 -5.51 20.59
CA ILE A 201 -11.81 -4.06 20.63
C ILE A 201 -11.30 -3.41 21.92
N GLN A 202 -11.24 -4.15 23.03
CA GLN A 202 -10.73 -3.67 24.32
C GLN A 202 -9.24 -3.28 24.24
N LYS A 203 -8.51 -3.80 23.24
CA LYS A 203 -7.09 -3.50 23.00
C LYS A 203 -6.87 -2.38 21.99
N ILE A 204 -7.92 -1.67 21.56
CA ILE A 204 -7.82 -0.66 20.50
C ILE A 204 -6.84 0.47 20.83
N ASN A 205 -6.79 0.94 22.08
CA ASN A 205 -5.86 2.00 22.49
C ASN A 205 -4.40 1.52 22.47
N GLU A 206 -4.15 0.29 22.93
CA GLU A 206 -2.82 -0.33 22.88
C GLU A 206 -2.36 -0.52 21.42
N ALA A 207 -3.26 -1.03 20.55
CA ALA A 207 -2.99 -1.18 19.13
C ALA A 207 -2.74 0.18 18.45
N TYR A 208 -3.43 1.23 18.85
CA TYR A 208 -3.19 2.59 18.35
C TYR A 208 -1.79 3.10 18.72
N GLU A 209 -1.35 2.92 19.97
CA GLU A 209 0.01 3.29 20.39
C GLU A 209 1.08 2.51 19.63
N ARG A 210 0.85 1.22 19.38
CA ARG A 210 1.73 0.37 18.57
C ARG A 210 1.75 0.80 17.11
N LEU A 211 0.60 1.15 16.54
CA LEU A 211 0.48 1.64 15.16
C LEU A 211 1.33 2.90 14.93
N ILE A 212 1.29 3.87 15.86
CA ILE A 212 2.12 5.09 15.79
C ILE A 212 3.61 4.75 15.74
N LYS A 213 4.03 3.72 16.48
CA LYS A 213 5.42 3.22 16.52
C LYS A 213 5.75 2.28 15.35
N SER A 214 4.82 2.05 14.43
CA SER A 214 4.93 1.04 13.36
C SER A 214 5.20 -0.38 13.89
N ASP A 215 4.73 -0.68 15.10
CA ASP A 215 4.88 -1.97 15.78
C ASP A 215 3.73 -2.93 15.44
N VAL A 216 3.62 -3.24 14.14
CA VAL A 216 2.65 -4.19 13.60
C VAL A 216 3.14 -4.74 12.27
N LYS A 217 2.85 -6.01 12.00
CA LYS A 217 3.17 -6.70 10.73
C LYS A 217 1.90 -7.29 10.14
N TYR A 218 1.13 -6.57 9.32
CA TYR A 218 1.33 -5.18 8.87
C TYR A 218 0.09 -4.29 9.09
N ARG A 219 -1.02 -4.88 9.52
CA ARG A 219 -2.29 -4.21 9.80
C ARG A 219 -2.90 -4.79 11.07
N PHE A 220 -3.61 -3.97 11.83
CA PHE A 220 -4.54 -4.49 12.82
C PHE A 220 -5.89 -4.77 12.18
N SER A 221 -6.53 -5.85 12.60
CA SER A 221 -7.93 -6.16 12.29
C SER A 221 -8.66 -6.36 13.60
N ILE A 222 -9.85 -5.79 13.75
CA ILE A 222 -10.59 -5.87 15.00
C ILE A 222 -11.60 -7.01 14.92
N ASP A 223 -11.55 -7.93 15.88
CA ASP A 223 -12.62 -8.89 16.08
C ASP A 223 -13.84 -8.17 16.65
N MET A 224 -14.79 -7.81 15.78
CA MET A 224 -15.99 -7.09 16.19
C MET A 224 -16.92 -7.93 17.09
N VAL A 225 -16.78 -9.26 17.14
CA VAL A 225 -17.51 -10.11 18.09
C VAL A 225 -17.09 -9.81 19.53
N SER A 226 -15.85 -9.36 19.73
CA SER A 226 -15.36 -8.97 21.06
C SER A 226 -16.03 -7.72 21.63
N LEU A 227 -16.78 -6.95 20.83
CA LEU A 227 -17.49 -5.76 21.29
C LEU A 227 -18.53 -6.06 22.37
N GLN A 228 -19.10 -7.26 22.34
CA GLN A 228 -20.11 -7.70 23.32
C GLN A 228 -19.50 -8.29 24.59
N LYS A 229 -18.17 -8.42 24.67
CA LYS A 229 -17.47 -8.99 25.82
C LYS A 229 -16.94 -7.84 26.68
N GLU A 230 -17.33 -7.81 27.95
CA GLU A 230 -16.76 -6.88 28.95
C GLU A 230 -15.29 -7.21 29.25
#